data_AF-A0A7J8QNE5-F1
#
_entry.id   AF-A0A7J8QNE5-F1
#
_cell.length_a   1.000
_cell.length_b   1.000
_cell.length_c   1.000
_cell.angle_alpha   90.00
_cell.angle_beta   90.00
_cell.angle_gamma   90.00
#
_symmetry.space_group_name_H-M   'P 1'
#
loop_
_entity.id
_entity.type
_entity.pdbx_description
1 polymer ?
#
loop_
_entity_poly.entity_id
_entity_poly.type
_entity_poly.pdbx_seq_one_letter_code
_entity_poly.pdbx_strand_id
1 'polypeptide(L)'
;MMQLSIKRVPTVVSNYQKDEAEETARRSGGCGKNCLRSCCIPGAKLPLYAFKKESEKDAFESENKEPPVAFLDSLVLGEWEDRMQRGLFRYDVTACETKVIPGEYGFIAQLNEGRHLKKRPTEFRVDKVLQPFDGNKFNFTKVGQEEVLFQFEASED
;
A
#
# COMPACT_ATOMS: atom_id res chain seq x y z
N MET A 1 5.02 -15.08 45.00
CA MET A 1 4.43 -14.44 43.81
C MET A 1 5.49 -13.53 43.19
N MET A 2 5.86 -13.74 41.93
CA MET A 2 6.71 -12.77 41.22
C MET A 2 5.83 -11.63 40.70
N GLN A 3 6.14 -10.42 41.13
CA GLN A 3 5.44 -9.21 40.75
C GLN A 3 6.15 -8.58 39.55
N LEU A 4 5.51 -8.62 38.38
CA LEU A 4 6.02 -7.94 37.18
C LEU A 4 5.85 -6.43 37.38
N SER A 5 6.95 -5.67 37.32
CA SER A 5 6.92 -4.21 37.40
C SER A 5 7.36 -3.60 36.07
N ILE A 6 6.52 -2.73 35.51
CA ILE A 6 6.81 -2.00 34.27
C ILE A 6 7.69 -0.79 34.64
N LYS A 7 8.96 -0.81 34.27
CA LYS A 7 9.84 0.35 34.35
C LYS A 7 9.55 1.31 33.19
N ARG A 8 9.18 2.55 33.50
CA ARG A 8 9.11 3.62 32.50
C ARG A 8 10.53 4.09 32.18
N VAL A 9 10.92 3.97 30.91
CA VAL A 9 12.20 4.49 30.40
C VAL A 9 11.90 5.78 29.62
N PRO A 10 12.67 6.87 29.82
CA PRO A 10 12.52 8.09 29.02
C PRO A 10 12.86 7.82 27.56
N THR A 11 11.88 7.96 26.67
CA THR A 11 12.10 7.83 25.23
C THR A 11 12.69 9.14 24.70
N VAL A 12 14.01 9.18 24.47
CA VAL A 12 14.66 10.27 23.74
C VAL A 12 14.55 9.97 22.26
N VAL A 13 13.78 10.79 21.52
CA VAL A 13 13.67 10.69 20.06
C VAL A 13 14.77 11.58 19.47
N SER A 14 15.85 10.97 18.97
CA SER A 14 16.92 11.68 18.28
C SER A 14 16.47 12.03 16.85
N ASN A 15 16.39 13.33 16.55
CA ASN A 15 16.10 13.88 15.22
C ASN A 15 17.39 14.27 14.50
N TYR A 16 18.17 13.29 14.04
CA TYR A 16 19.23 13.57 13.10
C TYR A 16 19.16 12.58 11.94
N GLN A 17 18.79 13.08 10.76
CA GLN A 17 19.03 12.42 9.49
C GLN A 17 19.72 13.40 8.56
N LYS A 18 20.80 12.91 7.96
CA LYS A 18 21.57 13.58 6.91
C LYS A 18 20.89 13.19 5.59
N ASP A 19 20.38 14.18 4.87
CA ASP A 19 19.71 13.99 3.58
C ASP A 19 20.75 13.74 2.49
N GLU A 20 20.82 12.51 1.97
CA GLU A 20 21.56 12.17 0.76
C GLU A 20 20.59 11.57 -0.26
N ALA A 21 19.75 12.44 -0.84
CA ALA A 21 18.91 12.12 -2.00
C ALA A 21 18.48 13.39 -2.76
N GLU A 22 19.45 14.25 -3.09
CA GLU A 22 19.27 15.27 -4.13
C GLU A 22 20.36 15.08 -5.19
N GLU A 23 20.03 14.38 -6.28
CA GLU A 23 20.54 14.58 -7.66
C GLU A 23 20.15 13.36 -8.49
N THR A 24 19.11 13.40 -9.32
CA THR A 24 19.12 13.76 -10.76
C THR A 24 17.83 13.10 -11.33
N ALA A 25 17.14 13.49 -12.40
CA ALA A 25 17.41 14.36 -13.53
C ALA A 25 16.06 14.91 -14.08
N ARG A 26 16.13 16.05 -14.75
CA ARG A 26 15.07 16.60 -15.62
C ARG A 26 15.17 15.96 -17.02
N ARG A 27 14.03 15.61 -17.63
CA ARG A 27 13.60 15.98 -19.02
C ARG A 27 12.35 15.17 -19.44
N SER A 28 11.56 15.77 -20.34
CA SER A 28 10.25 15.36 -20.91
C SER A 28 9.03 15.64 -20.01
N GLY A 29 7.95 16.13 -20.62
CA GLY A 29 6.88 16.92 -19.98
C GLY A 29 6.05 16.19 -18.92
N GLY A 30 6.50 16.27 -17.68
CA GLY A 30 5.84 15.75 -16.48
C GLY A 30 6.70 16.07 -15.25
N CYS A 31 6.24 15.73 -14.04
CA CYS A 31 7.03 15.99 -12.82
C CYS A 31 8.29 15.12 -12.67
N GLY A 32 8.63 14.32 -13.69
CA GLY A 32 9.75 13.37 -13.71
C GLY A 32 9.52 12.11 -12.86
N LYS A 33 8.34 11.96 -12.26
CA LYS A 33 8.02 10.86 -11.32
C LYS A 33 6.90 9.95 -11.79
N ASN A 34 6.54 9.97 -13.09
CA ASN A 34 5.40 9.23 -13.66
C ASN A 34 4.17 9.24 -12.73
N CYS A 35 3.77 10.44 -12.31
CA CYS A 35 2.74 10.63 -11.27
C CYS A 35 1.35 10.12 -11.72
N LEU A 36 0.48 9.77 -10.77
CA LEU A 36 -0.97 9.69 -11.00
C LEU A 36 -1.68 11.05 -10.86
N ARG A 37 -1.05 12.16 -11.27
CA ARG A 37 -1.73 13.47 -11.40
C ARG A 37 -1.99 13.76 -12.87
N SER A 38 -2.80 14.79 -13.12
CA SER A 38 -2.97 15.39 -14.46
C SER A 38 -1.65 15.70 -15.16
N CYS A 39 -0.55 15.80 -14.41
CA CYS A 39 0.82 15.99 -14.89
C CYS A 39 1.34 14.86 -15.79
N CYS A 40 1.00 13.61 -15.49
CA CYS A 40 1.53 12.43 -16.20
C CYS A 40 0.45 11.40 -16.56
N ILE A 41 -0.79 11.55 -16.05
CA ILE A 41 -1.93 10.69 -16.43
C ILE A 41 -2.21 10.75 -17.94
N PRO A 42 -2.23 11.92 -18.61
CA PRO A 42 -2.46 11.97 -20.04
C PRO A 42 -1.32 11.24 -20.77
N GLY A 43 -1.63 10.09 -21.38
CA GLY A 43 -0.65 9.22 -22.04
C GLY A 43 -0.13 8.05 -21.21
N ALA A 44 -0.57 7.92 -19.95
CA ALA A 44 -0.29 6.74 -19.13
C ALA A 44 -0.92 5.50 -19.77
N LYS A 45 -0.15 4.41 -19.85
CA LYS A 45 -0.64 3.10 -20.30
C LYS A 45 -0.80 2.21 -19.08
N LEU A 46 -1.97 2.29 -18.44
CA LEU A 46 -2.29 1.49 -17.26
C LEU A 46 -3.08 0.25 -17.68
N PRO A 47 -2.79 -0.93 -17.12
CA PRO A 47 -3.56 -2.14 -17.41
C PRO A 47 -5.03 -1.95 -17.01
N LEU A 48 -5.97 -2.30 -17.90
CA LEU A 48 -7.40 -2.05 -17.73
C LEU A 48 -8.20 -3.32 -17.97
N TYR A 49 -9.01 -3.68 -16.97
CA TYR A 49 -9.92 -4.81 -17.01
C TYR A 49 -11.36 -4.31 -17.06
N ALA A 50 -12.03 -4.53 -18.19
CA ALA A 50 -13.45 -4.29 -18.32
C ALA A 50 -14.25 -5.43 -17.68
N PHE A 51 -15.30 -5.11 -16.92
CA PHE A 51 -16.23 -6.09 -16.37
C PHE A 51 -17.65 -5.85 -16.91
N LYS A 52 -18.41 -6.93 -17.08
CA LYS A 52 -19.81 -6.84 -17.50
C LYS A 52 -20.62 -6.17 -16.40
N LYS A 53 -21.39 -5.15 -16.74
CA LYS A 53 -22.36 -4.56 -15.82
C LYS A 53 -23.55 -5.52 -15.71
N GLU A 54 -23.80 -6.05 -14.51
CA GLU A 54 -24.99 -6.87 -14.29
C GLU A 54 -26.24 -5.98 -14.41
N SER A 55 -27.23 -6.48 -15.16
CA SER A 55 -28.57 -5.88 -15.16
C SER A 55 -29.38 -6.43 -13.98
N GLU A 56 -30.39 -5.70 -13.50
CA GLU A 56 -31.28 -6.17 -12.41
C GLU A 56 -31.96 -7.53 -12.72
N LYS A 57 -31.96 -7.98 -13.99
CA LYS A 57 -32.49 -9.26 -14.43
C LYS A 57 -31.50 -10.43 -14.31
N ASP A 58 -30.19 -10.16 -14.28
CA ASP A 58 -29.13 -11.18 -14.21
C ASP A 58 -28.88 -11.65 -12.76
N ALA A 59 -29.27 -10.86 -11.76
CA ALA A 59 -29.07 -11.17 -10.34
C ALA A 59 -29.90 -12.37 -9.83
N PHE A 60 -30.98 -12.75 -10.55
CA PHE A 60 -31.90 -13.83 -10.15
C PHE A 60 -31.50 -15.22 -10.66
N GLU A 61 -30.54 -15.33 -11.59
CA GLU A 61 -30.12 -16.63 -12.17
C GLU A 61 -28.81 -17.18 -11.57
N SER A 62 -28.18 -16.44 -10.65
CA SER A 62 -26.84 -16.73 -10.13
C SER A 62 -26.84 -17.16 -8.64
N GLU A 63 -27.73 -18.07 -8.23
CA GLU A 63 -27.78 -18.51 -6.82
C GLU A 63 -26.99 -19.80 -6.49
N ASN A 64 -26.32 -20.48 -7.45
CA ASN A 64 -25.68 -21.77 -7.14
C ASN A 64 -24.39 -22.11 -7.92
N LYS A 65 -23.60 -21.11 -8.34
CA LYS A 65 -22.24 -21.38 -8.83
C LYS A 65 -21.25 -20.59 -7.98
N GLU A 66 -20.30 -21.28 -7.37
CA GLU A 66 -19.13 -20.62 -6.79
C GLU A 66 -18.57 -19.65 -7.85
N PRO A 67 -18.42 -18.36 -7.53
CA PRO A 67 -17.92 -17.41 -8.51
C PRO A 67 -16.52 -17.87 -8.95
N PRO A 68 -16.15 -17.72 -10.22
CA PRO A 68 -14.81 -18.01 -10.69
C PRO A 68 -13.86 -16.91 -10.20
N VAL A 69 -13.58 -16.87 -8.89
CA VAL A 69 -12.65 -15.93 -8.24
C VAL A 69 -11.21 -16.19 -8.70
N ALA A 70 -10.95 -17.38 -9.24
CA ALA A 70 -9.63 -17.82 -9.72
C ALA A 70 -8.96 -16.84 -10.70
N PHE A 71 -9.72 -16.17 -11.58
CA PHE A 71 -9.12 -15.19 -12.51
C PHE A 71 -8.61 -13.95 -11.78
N LEU A 72 -9.46 -13.34 -10.95
CA LEU A 72 -9.08 -12.13 -10.22
C LEU A 72 -7.93 -12.42 -9.26
N ASP A 73 -7.97 -13.56 -8.57
CA ASP A 73 -6.87 -13.98 -7.68
C ASP A 73 -5.56 -14.14 -8.45
N SER A 74 -5.59 -14.87 -9.59
CA SER A 74 -4.40 -15.06 -10.43
C SER A 74 -3.85 -13.74 -10.95
N LEU A 75 -4.75 -12.82 -11.34
CA LEU A 75 -4.40 -11.50 -11.81
C LEU A 75 -3.75 -10.65 -10.71
N VAL A 76 -4.39 -10.57 -9.54
CA VAL A 76 -3.87 -9.82 -8.39
C VAL A 76 -2.51 -10.35 -7.98
N LEU A 77 -2.37 -11.67 -7.84
CA LEU A 77 -1.13 -12.31 -7.43
C LEU A 77 -0.02 -12.11 -8.47
N GLY A 78 -0.31 -12.31 -9.75
CA GLY A 78 0.69 -12.15 -10.83
C GLY A 78 1.21 -10.72 -10.92
N GLU A 79 0.32 -9.72 -10.89
CA GLU A 79 0.73 -8.31 -10.94
C GLU A 79 1.48 -7.91 -9.66
N TRP A 80 1.06 -8.41 -8.49
CA TRP A 80 1.76 -8.18 -7.23
C TRP A 80 3.19 -8.74 -7.25
N GLU A 81 3.36 -9.98 -7.71
CA GLU A 81 4.66 -10.63 -7.87
C GLU A 81 5.56 -9.89 -8.87
N ASP A 82 5.03 -9.41 -10.00
CA ASP A 82 5.78 -8.57 -10.94
C ASP A 82 6.34 -7.32 -10.27
N ARG A 83 5.53 -6.58 -9.51
CA ARG A 83 5.98 -5.34 -8.84
C ARG A 83 6.96 -5.64 -7.71
N MET A 84 6.82 -6.78 -7.05
CA MET A 84 7.79 -7.28 -6.08
C MET A 84 9.14 -7.58 -6.74
N GLN A 85 9.16 -8.32 -7.85
CA GLN A 85 10.38 -8.64 -8.61
C GLN A 85 11.06 -7.39 -9.18
N ARG A 86 10.28 -6.37 -9.55
CA ARG A 86 10.78 -5.07 -9.99
C ARG A 86 11.30 -4.18 -8.86
N GLY A 87 11.19 -4.62 -7.61
CA GLY A 87 11.72 -3.91 -6.44
C GLY A 87 10.93 -2.66 -6.05
N LEU A 88 9.65 -2.57 -6.40
CA LEU A 88 8.81 -1.40 -6.07
C LEU A 88 8.34 -1.41 -4.60
N PHE A 89 8.49 -2.53 -3.91
CA PHE A 89 8.16 -2.66 -2.50
C PHE A 89 9.30 -2.13 -1.63
N ARG A 90 8.95 -1.28 -0.66
CA ARG A 90 9.95 -0.70 0.26
C ARG A 90 10.56 -1.73 1.20
N TYR A 91 9.74 -2.70 1.63
CA TYR A 91 10.15 -3.76 2.56
C TYR A 91 9.47 -5.06 2.15
N ASP A 92 10.21 -6.15 2.27
CA ASP A 92 9.67 -7.49 2.18
C ASP A 92 9.04 -7.87 3.53
N VAL A 93 7.76 -8.22 3.51
CA VAL A 93 6.99 -8.69 4.69
C VAL A 93 6.62 -10.17 4.57
N THR A 94 7.00 -10.83 3.48
CA THR A 94 6.71 -12.24 3.22
C THR A 94 7.64 -13.16 4.01
N ALA A 95 8.86 -12.70 4.31
CA ALA A 95 9.85 -13.42 5.11
C ALA A 95 9.71 -13.20 6.63
N CYS A 96 8.66 -12.52 7.10
CA CYS A 96 8.49 -12.26 8.52
C CYS A 96 8.09 -13.52 9.29
N GLU A 97 8.74 -13.77 10.42
CA GLU A 97 8.37 -14.87 11.30
C GLU A 97 6.93 -14.70 11.81
N THR A 98 6.15 -15.77 11.74
CA THR A 98 4.78 -15.80 12.24
C THR A 98 4.58 -16.94 13.23
N LYS A 99 3.64 -16.76 14.16
CA LYS A 99 3.23 -17.80 15.11
C LYS A 99 1.75 -17.69 15.42
N VAL A 100 1.06 -18.83 15.37
CA VAL A 100 -0.32 -18.94 15.87
C VAL A 100 -0.29 -18.90 17.41
N ILE A 101 -1.03 -17.96 17.99
CA ILE A 101 -1.18 -17.78 19.42
C ILE A 101 -2.22 -18.79 19.92
N PRO A 102 -1.93 -19.56 20.98
CA PRO A 102 -2.91 -20.47 21.57
C PRO A 102 -4.18 -19.74 22.05
N GLY A 103 -5.34 -20.36 21.85
CA GLY A 103 -6.64 -19.82 22.24
C GLY A 103 -7.72 -20.15 21.21
N GLU A 104 -8.97 -19.85 21.53
CA GLU A 104 -10.14 -20.21 20.70
C GLU A 104 -10.20 -19.44 19.37
N TYR A 105 -9.52 -18.30 19.29
CA TYR A 105 -9.62 -17.37 18.16
C TYR A 105 -8.51 -17.50 17.12
N GLY A 106 -7.48 -18.32 17.36
CA GLY A 106 -6.43 -18.59 16.38
C GLY A 106 -5.63 -17.37 15.92
N PHE A 107 -5.40 -16.38 16.78
CA PHE A 107 -4.66 -15.16 16.42
C PHE A 107 -3.26 -15.47 15.88
N ILE A 108 -2.79 -14.70 14.89
CA ILE A 108 -1.45 -14.82 14.33
C ILE A 108 -0.61 -13.62 14.78
N ALA A 109 0.51 -13.88 15.45
CA ALA A 109 1.55 -12.89 15.72
C ALA A 109 2.56 -12.89 14.56
N GLN A 110 2.91 -11.70 14.05
CA GLN A 110 3.95 -11.52 13.03
C GLN A 110 5.06 -10.60 13.58
N LEU A 111 6.31 -11.05 13.50
CA LEU A 111 7.48 -10.27 13.88
C LEU A 111 7.98 -9.44 12.70
N ASN A 112 7.62 -8.16 12.68
CA ASN A 112 8.09 -7.20 11.69
C ASN A 112 9.30 -6.43 12.22
N GLU A 113 10.49 -7.00 12.03
CA GLU A 113 11.75 -6.37 12.44
C GLU A 113 11.98 -5.04 11.71
N GLY A 114 12.65 -4.10 12.36
CA GLY A 114 12.90 -2.77 11.79
C GLY A 114 11.68 -1.86 11.71
N ARG A 115 10.45 -2.31 12.04
CA ARG A 115 9.27 -1.43 12.11
C ARG A 115 9.45 -0.28 13.10
N HIS A 116 10.16 -0.53 14.21
CA HIS A 116 10.48 0.51 15.18
C HIS A 116 11.49 1.53 14.63
N LEU A 117 12.51 1.07 13.90
CA LEU A 117 13.60 1.90 13.36
C LEU A 117 13.17 2.70 12.13
N LYS A 118 12.28 2.13 11.30
CA LYS A 118 11.79 2.73 10.05
C LYS A 118 10.43 3.43 10.22
N LYS A 119 9.99 3.61 11.46
CA LYS A 119 8.77 4.37 11.76
C LYS A 119 8.95 5.81 11.30
N ARG A 120 8.00 6.34 10.54
CA ARG A 120 7.99 7.76 10.19
C ARG A 120 8.01 8.60 11.47
N PRO A 121 8.91 9.59 11.60
CA PRO A 121 8.90 10.52 12.72
C PRO A 121 7.51 11.14 12.87
N THR A 122 7.10 11.40 14.11
CA THR A 122 5.87 12.14 14.33
C THR A 122 6.12 13.57 13.87
N GLU A 123 5.53 13.95 12.75
CA GLU A 123 5.72 15.26 12.13
C GLU A 123 5.17 16.42 12.97
N PHE A 124 4.42 16.12 14.04
CA PHE A 124 3.65 17.10 14.80
C PHE A 124 3.68 16.81 16.30
N ARG A 125 3.42 17.85 17.10
CA ARG A 125 3.27 17.72 18.54
C ARG A 125 2.02 16.88 18.85
N VAL A 126 2.11 16.07 19.91
CA VAL A 126 1.08 15.11 20.32
C VAL A 126 -0.28 15.77 20.61
N ASP A 127 -0.29 17.07 20.92
CA ASP A 127 -1.48 17.87 21.23
C ASP A 127 -2.21 18.42 19.99
N LYS A 128 -1.69 18.21 18.77
CA LYS A 128 -2.29 18.74 17.53
C LYS A 128 -2.96 17.65 16.68
N VAL A 129 -4.19 17.30 17.06
CA VAL A 129 -5.02 16.28 16.39
C VAL A 129 -5.64 16.80 15.08
N LEU A 130 -6.10 18.06 15.05
CA LEU A 130 -6.65 18.68 13.83
C LEU A 130 -5.52 19.34 13.04
N GLN A 131 -5.19 18.77 11.89
CA GLN A 131 -4.11 19.25 11.02
C GLN A 131 -4.69 19.79 9.72
N PRO A 132 -4.18 20.93 9.22
CA PRO A 132 -4.55 21.41 7.90
C PRO A 132 -4.07 20.41 6.85
N PHE A 133 -4.87 20.23 5.80
CA PHE A 133 -4.48 19.39 4.67
C PHE A 133 -3.29 20.01 3.94
N ASP A 134 -2.25 19.21 3.72
CA ASP A 134 -1.11 19.56 2.87
C ASP A 134 -1.05 18.60 1.68
N GLY A 135 -1.49 19.09 0.51
CA GLY A 135 -1.45 18.35 -0.74
C GLY A 135 -0.04 17.99 -1.22
N ASN A 136 0.99 18.62 -0.67
CA ASN A 136 2.38 18.26 -0.90
C ASN A 136 2.85 17.12 0.01
N LYS A 137 2.16 16.81 1.11
CA LYS A 137 2.47 15.65 1.97
C LYS A 137 1.55 14.45 1.68
N PHE A 138 0.40 14.69 1.08
CA PHE A 138 -0.56 13.66 0.71
C PHE A 138 0.02 12.71 -0.36
N ASN A 139 -0.04 11.39 -0.10
CA ASN A 139 0.73 10.40 -0.86
C ASN A 139 -0.03 9.72 -2.01
N PHE A 140 -1.36 9.68 -1.99
CA PHE A 140 -2.11 8.93 -3.03
C PHE A 140 -1.94 9.54 -4.44
N THR A 141 -1.68 10.84 -4.53
CA THR A 141 -1.40 11.52 -5.81
C THR A 141 0.08 11.50 -6.20
N LYS A 142 0.93 10.82 -5.42
CA LYS A 142 2.38 10.69 -5.66
C LYS A 142 2.81 9.27 -5.98
N VAL A 143 1.87 8.33 -6.03
CA VAL A 143 2.10 6.96 -6.51
C VAL A 143 2.62 7.05 -7.94
N GLY A 144 3.70 6.31 -8.22
CA GLY A 144 4.24 6.16 -9.57
C GLY A 144 3.34 5.23 -10.38
N GLN A 145 3.19 5.47 -11.68
CA GLN A 145 2.37 4.63 -12.57
C GLN A 145 2.81 3.16 -12.55
N GLU A 146 4.10 2.90 -12.32
CA GLU A 146 4.67 1.56 -12.17
C GLU A 146 4.16 0.79 -10.95
N GLU A 147 3.72 1.49 -9.91
CA GLU A 147 3.15 0.90 -8.69
C GLU A 147 1.68 0.50 -8.87
N VAL A 148 1.03 0.92 -9.96
CA VAL A 148 -0.34 0.53 -10.28
C VAL A 148 -0.36 -0.92 -10.79
N LEU A 149 -1.19 -1.76 -10.20
CA LEU A 149 -1.42 -3.11 -10.68
C LEU A 149 -2.32 -3.07 -11.92
N PHE A 150 -3.54 -2.55 -11.76
CA PHE A 150 -4.51 -2.41 -12.84
C PHE A 150 -5.68 -1.51 -12.42
N GLN A 151 -6.51 -1.14 -13.39
CA GLN A 151 -7.77 -0.42 -13.24
C GLN A 151 -8.94 -1.28 -13.74
N PHE A 152 -10.14 -0.95 -13.27
CA PHE A 152 -11.38 -1.56 -13.72
C PHE A 152 -12.29 -0.53 -14.36
N GLU A 153 -13.04 -0.95 -15.37
CA GLU A 153 -14.14 -0.18 -15.94
C GLU A 153 -15.32 -1.08 -16.30
N ALA A 154 -16.51 -0.50 -16.39
CA ALA A 154 -17.63 -1.22 -16.96
C ALA A 154 -17.42 -1.37 -18.47
N SER A 155 -17.65 -2.57 -18.99
CA SER A 155 -17.68 -2.82 -20.44
C SER A 155 -18.78 -1.99 -21.11
N GLU A 156 -18.48 -1.43 -22.28
CA GLU A 156 -19.48 -0.82 -23.18
C GLU A 156 -20.12 -1.85 -24.13
N ASP A 157 -19.57 -3.07 -24.18
CA ASP A 157 -20.09 -4.23 -24.94
C ASP A 157 -21.29 -4.92 -24.26
#